data_AF-A0A1I4QD10-F1
#
_entry.id   AF-A0A1I4QD10-F1
#
_cell.length_a   1.000
_cell.length_b   1.000
_cell.length_c   1.000
_cell.angle_alpha   90.00
_cell.angle_beta   90.00
_cell.angle_gamma   90.00
#
_symmetry.space_group_name_H-M   'P 1'
#
loop_
_entity.id
_entity.type
_entity.pdbx_description
1 polymer ?
#
loop_
_entity_poly.entity_id
_entity_poly.type
_entity_poly.pdbx_seq_one_letter_code
_entity_poly.pdbx_strand_id
1 'polypeptide(L)'
;MKKHPLPEKTRENIRTALRRDTREGFLHELAGKGIVPVLWENGAGVIYGVTYIDHNIRAVFKGSALGKEFSASVINRKYGTLPSVPDRPAPGQEPPVNTDTRETGLAEGLLDIFSMESCPYPAEDIPRNIYGKKKKRKGRKGPRIN
;
A
#
# COMPACT_ATOMS: atom_id res chain seq x y z
N MET A 1 -15.05 -0.65 -15.98
CA MET A 1 -15.33 0.12 -14.73
C MET A 1 -15.02 1.57 -15.01
N LYS A 2 -15.97 2.49 -14.82
CA LYS A 2 -15.72 3.93 -15.03
C LYS A 2 -14.73 4.38 -13.95
N LYS A 3 -13.55 4.86 -14.35
CA LYS A 3 -12.65 5.55 -13.40
C LYS A 3 -13.44 6.73 -12.88
N HIS A 4 -13.67 6.80 -11.57
CA HIS A 4 -14.24 8.00 -10.97
C HIS A 4 -13.37 9.18 -11.43
N PRO A 5 -13.97 10.29 -11.91
CA PRO A 5 -13.21 11.46 -12.28
C PRO A 5 -12.31 11.82 -11.10
N LEU A 6 -11.00 11.85 -11.36
CA LEU A 6 -10.02 12.16 -10.33
C LEU A 6 -10.35 13.56 -9.80
N PRO A 7 -10.45 13.74 -8.46
CA PRO A 7 -10.84 15.00 -7.89
C PRO A 7 -9.64 15.97 -7.93
N GLU A 8 -9.34 16.51 -9.11
CA GLU A 8 -8.17 17.37 -9.35
C GLU A 8 -8.17 18.58 -8.41
N LYS A 9 -9.33 19.21 -8.22
CA LYS A 9 -9.51 20.32 -7.28
C LYS A 9 -9.16 19.93 -5.85
N THR A 10 -9.59 18.75 -5.38
CA THR A 10 -9.26 18.24 -4.04
C THR A 10 -7.76 18.02 -3.91
N ARG A 11 -7.11 17.44 -4.94
CA ARG A 11 -5.65 17.25 -4.96
C ARG A 11 -4.89 18.57 -4.89
N GLU A 12 -5.31 19.57 -5.66
CA GLU A 12 -4.69 20.90 -5.68
C GLU A 12 -4.86 21.63 -4.33
N ASN A 13 -6.05 21.52 -3.74
CA ASN A 13 -6.33 22.05 -2.41
C ASN A 13 -5.40 21.47 -1.35
N ILE A 14 -5.24 20.13 -1.36
CA ILE A 14 -4.32 19.43 -0.45
C ILE A 14 -2.87 19.82 -0.74
N ARG A 15 -2.46 19.88 -2.01
CA ARG A 15 -1.10 20.27 -2.41
C ARG A 15 -0.75 21.67 -1.93
N THR A 16 -1.70 22.58 -2.01
CA THR A 16 -1.54 23.95 -1.49
C THR A 16 -1.44 23.95 0.03
N ALA A 17 -2.25 23.15 0.72
CA ALA A 17 -2.16 23.04 2.17
C ALA A 17 -0.83 22.44 2.66
N LEU A 18 -0.27 21.49 1.91
CA LEU A 18 1.03 20.90 2.18
C LEU A 18 2.20 21.88 2.11
N ARG A 19 2.00 23.11 1.62
CA ARG A 19 3.02 24.16 1.67
C ARG A 19 3.23 24.73 3.06
N ARG A 20 2.33 24.47 4.00
CA ARG A 20 2.47 24.93 5.39
C ARG A 20 3.47 24.07 6.15
N ASP A 21 4.27 24.72 6.99
CA ASP A 21 5.32 24.05 7.75
C ASP A 21 4.79 23.41 9.04
N THR A 22 3.70 23.94 9.60
CA THR A 22 3.07 23.42 10.81
C THR A 22 1.89 22.49 10.51
N ARG A 23 1.68 21.50 11.39
CA ARG A 23 0.55 20.57 11.32
C ARG A 23 -0.77 21.31 11.42
N GLU A 24 -0.87 22.24 12.36
CA GLU A 24 -2.06 23.05 12.64
C GLU A 24 -2.39 23.92 11.44
N GLY A 25 -1.38 24.53 10.81
CA GLY A 25 -1.54 25.33 9.61
C GLY A 25 -2.07 24.51 8.42
N PHE A 26 -1.60 23.27 8.28
CA PHE A 26 -2.12 22.33 7.28
C PHE A 26 -3.60 21.98 7.53
N LEU A 27 -3.96 21.64 8.78
CA LEU A 27 -5.33 21.31 9.15
C LEU A 27 -6.28 22.49 8.93
N HIS A 28 -5.86 23.69 9.36
CA HIS A 28 -6.65 24.91 9.22
C HIS A 28 -6.88 25.30 7.76
N GLU A 29 -5.84 25.23 6.92
CA GLU A 29 -5.94 25.51 5.49
C GLU A 29 -6.87 24.54 4.77
N LEU A 30 -6.86 23.26 5.15
CA LEU A 30 -7.79 22.27 4.60
C LEU A 30 -9.22 22.51 5.04
N ALA A 31 -9.44 22.84 6.32
CA ALA A 31 -10.76 23.16 6.85
C ALA A 31 -11.38 24.35 6.10
N GLY A 32 -10.59 25.40 5.82
CA GLY A 32 -11.02 26.55 5.01
C GLY A 32 -11.43 26.18 3.57
N LYS A 33 -10.95 25.04 3.06
CA LYS A 33 -11.29 24.51 1.72
C LYS A 33 -12.42 23.48 1.77
N GLY A 34 -13.03 23.26 2.94
CA GLY A 34 -14.09 22.25 3.14
C GLY A 34 -13.57 20.82 3.10
N ILE A 35 -12.28 20.60 3.38
CA ILE A 35 -11.67 19.27 3.42
C ILE A 35 -11.20 18.99 4.84
N VAL A 36 -11.61 17.86 5.41
CA VAL A 36 -11.17 17.41 6.73
C VAL A 36 -10.25 16.21 6.58
N PRO A 37 -8.96 16.31 6.93
CA PRO A 37 -8.07 15.16 6.98
C PRO A 37 -8.23 14.41 8.31
N VAL A 38 -8.44 13.10 8.23
CA VAL A 38 -8.39 12.17 9.37
C VAL A 38 -7.04 11.47 9.34
N LEU A 39 -6.21 11.78 10.33
CA LEU A 39 -4.88 11.19 10.50
C LEU A 39 -4.99 10.02 11.48
N TRP A 40 -4.43 8.88 11.10
CA TRP A 40 -4.26 7.77 12.02
C TRP A 40 -2.82 7.72 12.49
N GLU A 41 -2.64 7.89 13.80
CA GLU A 41 -1.35 7.95 14.46
C GLU A 41 -1.25 6.90 15.57
N ASN A 42 -0.05 6.40 15.81
CA ASN A 42 0.22 5.54 16.96
C ASN A 42 0.57 6.37 18.20
N GLY A 43 0.77 5.72 19.35
CA GLY A 43 1.15 6.40 20.59
C GLY A 43 2.51 7.11 20.55
N ALA A 44 3.36 6.82 19.56
CA ALA A 44 4.63 7.50 19.33
C ALA A 44 4.49 8.72 18.38
N GLY A 45 3.29 9.01 17.89
CA GLY A 45 3.04 10.11 16.95
C GLY A 45 3.40 9.81 15.49
N VAL A 46 3.62 8.53 15.15
CA VAL A 46 3.85 8.10 13.76
C VAL A 46 2.50 7.96 13.05
N ILE A 47 2.32 8.75 11.99
CA ILE A 47 1.13 8.74 11.15
C ILE A 47 1.25 7.59 10.13
N TYR A 48 0.45 6.55 10.32
CA TYR A 48 0.44 5.37 9.45
C TYR A 48 -0.65 5.44 8.36
N GLY A 49 -1.65 6.31 8.53
CA GLY A 49 -2.72 6.47 7.56
C GLY A 49 -3.29 7.89 7.50
N VAL A 50 -3.84 8.24 6.35
CA VAL A 50 -4.57 9.49 6.15
C VAL A 50 -5.75 9.27 5.22
N THR A 51 -6.89 9.83 5.61
CA THR A 51 -8.11 9.87 4.81
C THR A 51 -8.59 11.31 4.71
N TYR A 52 -8.90 11.77 3.50
CA TYR A 52 -9.42 13.12 3.25
C TYR A 52 -10.93 13.04 3.02
N ILE A 53 -11.69 13.80 3.79
CA ILE A 53 -13.14 13.95 3.65
C ILE A 53 -13.36 15.30 2.97
N ASP A 54 -13.80 15.28 1.72
CA ASP A 54 -14.15 16.50 0.98
C ASP A 54 -15.67 16.73 1.06
N HIS A 55 -16.06 17.76 1.80
CA HIS A 55 -17.46 18.10 2.00
C HIS A 55 -18.09 18.74 0.75
N ASN A 56 -17.29 19.35 -0.14
CA ASN A 56 -17.81 20.01 -1.33
C ASN A 56 -18.40 19.00 -2.32
N ILE A 57 -17.71 17.87 -2.48
CA ILE A 57 -18.13 16.78 -3.38
C ILE A 57 -18.72 15.58 -2.65
N ARG A 58 -18.85 15.67 -1.31
CA ARG A 58 -19.37 14.61 -0.43
C ARG A 58 -18.67 13.27 -0.66
N ALA A 59 -17.35 13.30 -0.78
CA ALA A 59 -16.54 12.14 -1.10
C ALA A 59 -15.40 11.96 -0.09
N VAL A 60 -14.94 10.72 0.05
CA VAL A 60 -13.87 10.34 0.96
C VAL A 60 -12.77 9.65 0.17
N PHE A 61 -11.54 10.10 0.36
CA PHE A 61 -10.38 9.61 -0.36
C PHE A 61 -9.29 9.13 0.60
N LYS A 62 -8.78 7.92 0.36
CA LYS A 62 -7.53 7.51 0.98
C LYS A 62 -6.39 8.32 0.39
N GLY A 63 -5.45 8.81 1.21
CA GLY A 63 -4.37 9.65 0.70
C GLY A 63 -3.52 8.97 -0.37
N SER A 64 -3.21 7.68 -0.21
CA SER A 64 -2.49 6.91 -1.22
C SER A 64 -3.24 6.75 -2.55
N ALA A 65 -4.57 6.82 -2.54
CA ALA A 65 -5.38 6.75 -3.76
C ALA A 65 -5.40 8.08 -4.54
N LEU A 66 -5.16 9.22 -3.87
CA LEU A 66 -5.01 10.53 -4.52
C LEU A 66 -3.63 10.72 -5.14
N GLY A 67 -2.63 9.99 -4.63
CA GLY A 67 -1.26 10.03 -5.12
C GLY A 67 -0.24 9.86 -3.99
N LYS A 68 1.01 9.53 -4.36
CA LYS A 68 2.11 9.31 -3.41
C LYS A 68 2.39 10.54 -2.55
N GLU A 69 2.28 11.74 -3.13
CA GLU A 69 2.48 13.03 -2.46
C GLU A 69 1.47 13.32 -1.33
N PHE A 70 0.30 12.69 -1.36
CA PHE A 70 -0.76 12.85 -0.37
C PHE A 70 -0.84 11.68 0.63
N SER A 71 0.10 10.75 0.53
CA SER A 71 0.15 9.56 1.37
C SER A 71 0.52 9.88 2.81
N ALA A 72 0.16 9.00 3.73
CA ALA A 72 0.50 9.12 5.14
C ALA A 72 2.01 9.24 5.39
N SER A 73 2.83 8.58 4.56
CA SER A 73 4.29 8.66 4.67
C SER A 73 4.82 10.09 4.47
N VAL A 74 4.27 10.84 3.50
CA VAL A 74 4.67 12.23 3.24
C VAL A 74 4.20 13.14 4.36
N ILE A 75 2.96 12.94 4.83
CA ILE A 75 2.40 13.67 5.97
C ILE A 75 3.23 13.41 7.23
N ASN A 76 3.58 12.15 7.51
CA ASN A 76 4.40 11.77 8.66
C ASN A 76 5.77 12.44 8.62
N ARG A 77 6.41 12.48 7.45
CA ARG A 77 7.71 13.12 7.29
C ARG A 77 7.66 14.63 7.58
N LYS A 78 6.53 15.29 7.31
CA LYS A 78 6.37 16.72 7.55
C LYS A 78 5.89 17.06 8.96
N TYR A 79 4.94 16.31 9.48
CA TYR A 79 4.16 16.69 10.67
C TYR A 79 4.10 15.61 11.76
N GLY A 80 4.63 14.42 11.48
CA GLY A 80 4.66 13.31 12.44
C GLY A 80 6.03 13.12 13.05
N THR A 81 6.12 12.12 13.92
CA THR A 81 7.40 11.71 14.52
C THR A 81 8.16 10.80 13.56
N LEU A 82 9.48 10.98 13.48
CA LEU A 82 10.33 10.03 12.77
C LEU A 82 10.26 8.69 13.50
N PRO A 83 10.00 7.57 12.80
CA PRO A 83 10.15 6.27 13.43
C PRO A 83 11.58 6.17 13.92
N SER A 84 11.76 5.90 15.22
CA SER A 84 13.07 5.57 15.77
C SER A 84 13.60 4.43 14.92
N VAL A 85 14.61 4.73 14.11
CA VAL A 85 15.24 3.74 13.23
C VAL A 85 15.68 2.60 14.16
N PRO A 86 15.20 1.36 14.02
CA PRO A 86 15.95 0.25 14.57
C PRO A 86 17.25 0.26 13.76
N ASP A 87 18.38 0.52 14.42
CA ASP A 87 19.73 0.64 13.84
C ASP A 87 19.82 -0.05 12.48
N ARG A 88 19.74 0.76 11.41
CA ARG A 88 20.05 0.25 10.08
C ARG A 88 21.58 0.25 10.03
N PRO A 89 22.25 -0.89 9.82
CA PRO A 89 23.68 -0.86 9.54
C PRO A 89 23.91 0.00 8.30
N ALA A 90 25.01 0.76 8.33
CA ALA A 90 25.39 1.79 7.38
C ALA A 90 25.19 1.39 5.89
N PRO A 91 24.93 2.35 4.99
CA PRO A 91 24.88 2.08 3.56
C PRO A 91 26.29 1.77 3.04
N GLY A 92 26.61 0.48 2.90
CA GLY A 92 27.90 0.05 2.39
C GLY A 92 28.13 -1.46 2.50
N GLN A 93 27.30 -2.26 1.85
CA GLN A 93 27.67 -3.63 1.48
C GLN A 93 27.14 -3.93 0.07
N GLU A 94 28.07 -3.95 -0.87
CA GLU A 94 27.98 -4.58 -2.18
C GLU A 94 27.50 -6.05 -2.05
N PRO A 95 26.79 -6.61 -3.04
CA PRO A 95 26.46 -8.03 -3.05
C PRO A 95 27.74 -8.90 -3.06
N PRO A 96 27.73 -10.10 -2.45
CA PRO A 96 28.89 -10.98 -2.45
C PRO A 96 29.25 -11.39 -3.89
N VAL A 97 30.38 -10.87 -4.37
CA VAL A 97 30.99 -11.28 -5.63
C VAL A 97 31.65 -12.65 -5.41
N ASN A 98 31.18 -13.65 -6.17
CA ASN A 98 31.74 -14.98 -6.18
C ASN A 98 33.18 -14.93 -6.71
N THR A 99 34.12 -15.45 -5.94
CA THR A 99 35.42 -15.88 -6.49
C THR A 99 35.33 -17.38 -6.66
N ASP A 100 35.17 -17.86 -7.89
CA ASP A 100 36.27 -18.62 -8.46
C ASP A 100 36.21 -18.65 -9.99
N THR A 101 37.40 -18.59 -10.55
CA THR A 101 37.70 -18.55 -11.97
C THR A 101 37.57 -19.98 -12.52
N ARG A 102 36.82 -20.17 -13.62
CA ARG A 102 37.31 -20.83 -14.86
C ARG A 102 36.16 -21.15 -15.83
N GLU A 103 36.11 -20.31 -16.86
CA GLU A 103 35.99 -20.67 -18.28
C GLU A 103 34.77 -21.46 -18.80
N THR A 104 34.22 -20.90 -19.89
CA THR A 104 33.34 -21.50 -20.92
C THR A 104 31.83 -21.58 -20.62
N GLY A 105 31.03 -21.09 -21.56
CA GLY A 105 29.61 -21.48 -21.69
C GLY A 105 28.55 -20.37 -21.54
N LEU A 106 28.56 -19.35 -22.41
CA LEU A 106 27.57 -18.26 -22.44
C LEU A 106 26.11 -18.66 -22.81
N ALA A 107 25.67 -19.92 -22.67
CA ALA A 107 24.40 -20.36 -23.27
C ALA A 107 23.59 -21.46 -22.54
N GLU A 108 23.99 -21.99 -21.37
CA GLU A 108 23.27 -23.13 -20.77
C GLU A 108 22.20 -22.75 -19.71
N GLY A 109 22.25 -21.55 -19.11
CA GLY A 109 21.36 -21.23 -17.98
C GLY A 109 19.93 -20.77 -18.33
N LEU A 110 19.65 -20.44 -19.60
CA LEU A 110 18.35 -19.86 -20.00
C LEU A 110 17.42 -20.87 -20.70
N LEU A 111 17.93 -22.04 -21.09
CA LEU A 111 17.12 -23.07 -21.77
C LEU A 111 16.27 -23.90 -20.79
N ASP A 112 16.66 -23.99 -19.52
CA ASP A 112 16.01 -24.87 -18.55
C ASP A 112 14.69 -24.32 -17.98
N ILE A 113 14.33 -23.09 -18.35
CA ILE A 113 13.04 -22.48 -17.98
C ILE A 113 11.90 -22.96 -18.89
N PHE A 114 12.20 -23.49 -20.08
CA PHE A 114 11.21 -23.97 -21.06
C PHE A 114 11.17 -25.49 -21.23
N SER A 115 11.84 -26.26 -20.36
CA SER A 115 11.80 -27.72 -20.36
C SER A 115 10.44 -28.23 -19.87
N MET A 116 9.53 -28.40 -20.81
CA MET A 116 8.20 -28.99 -20.67
C MET A 116 8.25 -30.52 -20.47
N GLU A 117 9.13 -31.06 -19.61
CA GLU A 117 9.19 -32.50 -19.29
C GLU A 117 10.22 -32.81 -18.19
N SER A 118 9.81 -32.82 -16.92
CA SER A 118 10.34 -33.77 -15.92
C SER A 118 9.39 -33.88 -14.73
N CYS A 119 8.48 -34.85 -14.80
CA CYS A 119 7.83 -35.40 -13.62
C CYS A 119 8.59 -36.67 -13.22
N PRO A 120 9.13 -36.73 -12.00
CA PRO A 120 9.07 -37.96 -11.23
C PRO A 120 8.29 -37.68 -9.95
N TYR A 121 7.08 -38.20 -9.93
CA TYR A 121 6.17 -38.27 -8.80
C TYR A 121 6.79 -39.17 -7.71
N PRO A 122 6.96 -38.71 -6.46
CA PRO A 122 6.78 -39.57 -5.31
C PRO A 122 5.37 -39.34 -4.77
N ALA A 123 4.58 -40.41 -4.80
CA ALA A 123 3.32 -40.49 -4.09
C ALA A 123 3.56 -40.20 -2.61
N GLU A 124 2.76 -39.33 -2.00
CA GLU A 124 2.07 -39.58 -0.72
C GLU A 124 1.14 -38.40 -0.37
N ASP A 125 -0.02 -38.75 0.17
CA ASP A 125 -1.26 -37.98 0.37
C ASP A 125 -1.17 -36.68 1.20
N ILE A 126 -1.45 -35.51 0.60
CA ILE A 126 -2.15 -34.37 1.27
C ILE A 126 -2.95 -33.54 0.24
N PRO A 127 -4.30 -33.50 0.26
CA PRO A 127 -5.06 -32.56 -0.56
C PRO A 127 -5.15 -31.18 0.11
N ARG A 128 -4.18 -30.28 -0.14
CA ARG A 128 -4.31 -28.86 0.27
C ARG A 128 -4.78 -27.98 -0.88
N ASN A 129 -6.10 -27.94 -1.01
CA ASN A 129 -6.91 -27.04 -1.81
C ASN A 129 -6.31 -25.61 -1.91
N ILE A 130 -5.81 -25.20 -3.09
CA ILE A 130 -5.22 -23.86 -3.35
C ILE A 130 -6.30 -22.79 -3.64
N TYR A 131 -7.57 -23.17 -3.83
CA TYR A 131 -8.67 -22.23 -3.99
C TYR A 131 -9.67 -22.36 -2.84
N GLY A 132 -9.64 -21.39 -1.93
CA GLY A 132 -10.60 -21.28 -0.83
C GLY A 132 -12.04 -21.27 -1.34
N LYS A 133 -12.87 -22.19 -0.82
CA LYS A 133 -14.30 -22.30 -1.12
C LYS A 133 -15.00 -20.98 -0.75
N LYS A 134 -15.70 -20.37 -1.72
CA LYS A 134 -16.62 -19.23 -1.45
C LYS A 134 -17.68 -19.67 -0.43
N LYS A 135 -17.76 -18.96 0.71
CA LYS A 135 -18.78 -19.19 1.74
C LYS A 135 -20.15 -18.80 1.18
N LYS A 136 -20.99 -19.80 0.85
CA LYS A 136 -22.41 -19.59 0.49
C LYS A 136 -23.12 -19.01 1.72
N ARG A 137 -23.64 -17.77 1.63
CA ARG A 137 -24.51 -17.21 2.67
C ARG A 137 -25.79 -18.07 2.72
N LYS A 138 -26.06 -18.72 3.87
CA LYS A 138 -27.37 -19.33 4.14
C LYS A 138 -28.38 -18.19 4.23
N GLY A 139 -29.37 -18.18 3.32
CA GLY A 139 -30.50 -17.26 3.39
C GLY A 139 -31.27 -17.48 4.69
N ARG A 140 -31.60 -16.39 5.39
CA ARG A 140 -32.51 -16.44 6.54
C ARG A 140 -33.91 -16.76 6.00
N LYS A 141 -34.48 -17.91 6.38
CA LYS A 141 -35.91 -18.13 6.19
C LYS A 141 -36.64 -17.27 7.22
N GLY A 142 -37.37 -16.25 6.77
CA GLY A 142 -38.29 -15.50 7.61
C GLY A 142 -39.46 -16.40 8.06
N PRO A 143 -40.10 -16.11 9.20
CA PRO A 143 -41.19 -16.93 9.71
C PRO A 143 -42.39 -16.87 8.76
N ARG A 144 -42.99 -18.03 8.50
CA ARG A 144 -44.30 -18.11 7.85
C ARG A 144 -45.37 -17.76 8.89
N ILE A 145 -46.06 -16.67 8.60
CA ILE A 145 -47.33 -16.29 9.22
C ILE A 145 -48.36 -17.33 8.78
N ASN A 146 -49.00 -17.99 9.74
CA ASN A 146 -50.28 -18.68 9.59
C ASN A 146 -51.34 -17.83 10.28
#